data_AF-A0AAV2JC40-F1
#
_entry.id   AF-A0AAV2JC40-F1
#
_cell.length_a   1.000
_cell.length_b   1.000
_cell.length_c   1.000
_cell.angle_alpha   90.00
_cell.angle_beta   90.00
_cell.angle_gamma   90.00
#
_symmetry.space_group_name_H-M   'P 1'
#
loop_
_entity.id
_entity.type
_entity.pdbx_description
1 polymer ?
#
loop_
_entity_poly.entity_id
_entity_poly.type
_entity_poly.pdbx_seq_one_letter_code
_entity_poly.pdbx_strand_id
1 'polypeptide(L)'
;MTSMESTISMFQNATETTSQQSETLPPDLVAAASAAASSLPNPDQAESELLQQLRQHETITETQKKGDGNNIGVIIAEMKIGKNPNRSNTRPANQIRFDDDGRGYTPERGITGELDSVRKRRNVFTTKRLNIFTPSEKTDLQTAWTTLWDVDYADHLSTVTNHMPRNGFEEMIQWTQEGKLWQYPIDNDFGLEEESNVPFHEHIFLEKYLEEGFPRQGPVRHFMELVISGLSRNPHLTVEQKKAHIFWFREYFCQKEDVLKEENVFLN
;
A
#
# COMPACT_ATOMS: atom_id res chain seq x y z
N MET A 1 -10.18 -23.53 43.68
CA MET A 1 -10.14 -24.77 42.86
C MET A 1 -10.91 -24.48 41.59
N THR A 2 -10.23 -24.10 40.53
CA THR A 2 -10.80 -23.86 39.20
C THR A 2 -10.78 -25.18 38.43
N SER A 3 -11.95 -25.71 38.07
CA SER A 3 -12.07 -26.91 37.22
C SER A 3 -11.82 -26.51 35.77
N MET A 4 -10.87 -27.17 35.11
CA MET A 4 -10.65 -27.02 33.68
C MET A 4 -11.78 -27.74 32.93
N GLU A 5 -12.62 -26.97 32.23
CA GLU A 5 -13.63 -27.53 31.33
C GLU A 5 -12.95 -28.11 30.07
N SER A 6 -13.37 -29.33 29.71
CA SER A 6 -12.81 -30.09 28.60
C SER A 6 -13.18 -29.47 27.25
N THR A 7 -12.20 -29.30 26.36
CA THR A 7 -12.33 -28.68 25.03
C THR A 7 -13.38 -29.37 24.13
N ILE A 8 -13.72 -30.62 24.42
CA ILE A 8 -14.74 -31.39 23.71
C ILE A 8 -16.17 -30.94 24.04
N SER A 9 -16.40 -30.43 25.25
CA SER A 9 -17.71 -29.92 25.69
C SER A 9 -18.02 -28.56 25.05
N MET A 10 -17.00 -27.72 24.83
CA MET A 10 -17.17 -26.44 24.13
C MET A 10 -17.59 -26.64 22.65
N PHE A 11 -17.04 -27.66 21.98
CA PHE A 11 -17.41 -27.96 20.60
C PHE A 11 -18.82 -28.54 20.46
N GLN A 12 -19.26 -29.37 21.40
CA GLN A 12 -20.63 -29.91 21.40
C GLN A 12 -21.67 -28.81 21.67
N ASN A 13 -21.40 -27.91 22.61
CA ASN A 13 -22.25 -26.75 22.88
C ASN A 13 -22.34 -25.82 21.65
N ALA A 14 -21.25 -25.64 20.90
CA ALA A 14 -21.27 -24.84 19.67
C ALA A 14 -22.07 -25.50 18.54
N THR A 15 -22.06 -26.84 18.42
CA THR A 15 -22.88 -27.55 17.43
C THR A 15 -24.37 -27.58 17.78
N GLU A 16 -24.71 -27.67 19.07
CA GLU A 16 -26.11 -27.62 19.54
C GLU A 16 -26.70 -26.20 19.43
N THR A 17 -25.92 -25.15 19.72
CA THR A 17 -26.37 -23.76 19.52
C THR A 17 -26.55 -23.41 18.04
N THR A 18 -25.70 -23.93 17.15
CA THR A 18 -25.84 -23.72 15.70
C THR A 18 -27.07 -24.45 15.13
N SER A 19 -27.46 -25.60 15.71
CA SER A 19 -28.62 -26.37 15.23
C SER A 19 -29.97 -25.81 15.70
N GLN A 20 -30.01 -24.96 16.73
CA GLN A 20 -31.24 -24.29 17.17
C GLN A 20 -31.44 -22.92 16.50
N GLN A 21 -30.38 -22.30 15.98
CA GLN A 21 -30.46 -21.04 15.23
C GLN A 21 -31.00 -21.21 13.80
N SER A 22 -31.00 -22.41 13.22
CA SER A 22 -31.47 -22.63 11.84
C SER A 22 -32.99 -22.48 11.65
N GLU A 23 -33.78 -22.35 12.73
CA GLU A 23 -35.21 -22.01 12.63
C GLU A 23 -35.52 -20.54 12.92
N THR A 24 -34.56 -19.78 13.46
CA THR A 24 -34.78 -18.39 13.91
C THR A 24 -33.86 -17.41 13.19
N LEU A 25 -34.47 -16.53 12.38
CA LEU A 25 -33.77 -15.43 11.71
C LEU A 25 -32.93 -14.63 12.71
N PRO A 26 -31.72 -14.17 12.33
CA PRO A 26 -30.88 -13.40 13.22
C PRO A 26 -31.58 -12.10 13.65
N PRO A 27 -31.42 -11.68 14.92
CA PRO A 27 -32.18 -10.58 15.51
C PRO A 27 -31.96 -9.24 14.78
N ASP A 28 -30.78 -9.04 14.20
CA ASP A 28 -30.43 -7.85 13.41
C ASP A 28 -31.26 -7.74 12.11
N LEU A 29 -31.55 -8.86 11.45
CA LEU A 29 -32.38 -8.87 10.23
C LEU A 29 -33.84 -8.58 10.54
N VAL A 30 -34.33 -9.03 11.71
CA VAL A 30 -35.69 -8.74 12.17
C VAL A 30 -35.84 -7.25 12.48
N ALA A 31 -34.85 -6.65 13.15
CA ALA A 31 -34.82 -5.21 13.41
C ALA A 31 -34.78 -4.39 12.11
N ALA A 32 -33.99 -4.82 11.12
CA ALA A 32 -33.91 -4.18 9.82
C ALA A 32 -35.23 -4.29 9.02
N ALA A 33 -35.88 -5.45 9.05
CA ALA A 33 -37.17 -5.67 8.40
C ALA A 33 -38.27 -4.79 9.01
N SER A 34 -38.31 -4.66 10.34
CA SER A 34 -39.26 -3.79 11.04
C SER A 34 -38.99 -2.30 10.74
N ALA A 35 -37.72 -1.89 10.67
CA ALA A 35 -37.36 -0.53 10.26
C ALA A 35 -37.81 -0.23 8.82
N ALA A 36 -37.61 -1.17 7.88
CA ALA A 36 -38.05 -1.01 6.49
C ALA A 36 -39.58 -1.00 6.36
N ALA A 37 -40.28 -1.85 7.13
CA ALA A 37 -41.73 -1.91 7.16
C ALA A 37 -42.36 -0.62 7.70
N SER A 38 -41.70 0.07 8.63
CA SER A 38 -42.16 1.36 9.17
C SER A 38 -42.19 2.49 8.12
N SER A 39 -41.51 2.32 6.98
CA SER A 39 -41.54 3.28 5.86
C SER A 39 -42.71 3.05 4.90
N LEU A 40 -43.49 1.98 5.06
CA LEU A 40 -44.58 1.59 4.17
C LEU A 40 -45.95 1.88 4.78
N PRO A 41 -47.00 2.09 3.95
CA PRO A 41 -48.32 2.49 4.44
C PRO A 41 -49.05 1.45 5.32
N ASN A 42 -48.68 0.15 5.22
CA ASN A 42 -49.22 -0.92 6.07
C ASN A 42 -48.06 -1.66 6.77
N PRO A 43 -47.60 -1.20 7.96
CA PRO A 43 -46.38 -1.70 8.58
C PRO A 43 -46.47 -3.17 9.00
N ASP A 44 -47.58 -3.59 9.62
CA ASP A 44 -47.72 -4.96 10.15
C ASP A 44 -47.78 -6.04 9.04
N GLN A 45 -48.39 -5.70 7.90
CA GLN A 45 -48.44 -6.59 6.74
C GLN A 45 -47.09 -6.62 6.00
N ALA A 46 -46.43 -5.47 5.88
CA ALA A 46 -45.13 -5.38 5.24
C ALA A 46 -44.04 -6.11 6.02
N GLU A 47 -44.03 -6.01 7.35
CA GLU A 47 -43.06 -6.72 8.20
C GLU A 47 -43.24 -8.24 8.08
N SER A 48 -44.47 -8.73 8.17
CA SER A 48 -44.76 -10.17 8.08
C SER A 48 -44.43 -10.76 6.69
N GLU A 49 -44.70 -10.02 5.61
CA GLU A 49 -44.36 -10.44 4.25
C GLU A 49 -42.84 -10.48 4.02
N LEU A 50 -42.10 -9.47 4.51
CA LEU A 50 -40.64 -9.42 4.40
C LEU A 50 -39.98 -10.57 5.18
N LEU A 51 -40.42 -10.84 6.40
CA LEU A 51 -39.90 -11.96 7.20
C LEU A 51 -40.22 -13.31 6.56
N GLN A 52 -41.38 -13.46 5.91
CA GLN A 52 -41.73 -14.66 5.17
C GLN A 52 -40.83 -14.87 3.95
N GLN A 53 -40.53 -13.81 3.19
CA GLN A 53 -39.63 -13.88 2.04
C GLN A 53 -38.18 -14.17 2.45
N LEU A 54 -37.71 -13.59 3.57
CA LEU A 54 -36.36 -13.87 4.09
C LEU A 54 -36.19 -15.34 4.47
N ARG A 55 -37.17 -15.95 5.13
CA ARG A 55 -37.16 -17.40 5.45
C ARG A 55 -37.15 -18.27 4.18
N GLN A 56 -37.93 -17.90 3.17
CA GLN A 56 -37.90 -18.61 1.88
C GLN A 56 -36.55 -18.51 1.20
N HIS A 57 -35.93 -17.33 1.20
CA HIS A 57 -34.64 -17.13 0.56
C HIS A 57 -33.50 -17.82 1.32
N GLU A 58 -33.55 -17.87 2.65
CA GLU A 58 -32.58 -18.61 3.48
C GLU A 58 -32.66 -20.12 3.25
N THR A 59 -33.86 -20.70 3.20
CA THR A 59 -34.01 -22.13 2.86
C THR A 59 -33.50 -22.46 1.45
N ILE A 60 -33.68 -21.55 0.48
CA ILE A 60 -33.15 -21.72 -0.89
C ILE A 60 -31.62 -21.59 -0.89
N THR A 61 -31.04 -20.62 -0.18
CA THR A 61 -29.58 -20.45 -0.13
C THR A 61 -28.90 -21.55 0.65
N GLU A 62 -29.51 -22.06 1.72
CA GLU A 62 -29.01 -23.23 2.47
C GLU A 62 -29.06 -24.51 1.63
N THR A 63 -30.14 -24.74 0.89
CA THR A 63 -30.23 -25.89 -0.03
C THR A 63 -29.21 -25.80 -1.16
N GLN A 64 -28.94 -24.59 -1.66
CA GLN A 64 -27.90 -24.33 -2.66
C GLN A 64 -26.48 -24.51 -2.09
N LYS A 65 -26.22 -23.98 -0.88
CA LYS A 65 -24.92 -24.11 -0.17
C LYS A 65 -24.62 -25.56 0.22
N LYS A 66 -25.63 -26.37 0.50
CA LYS A 66 -25.50 -27.80 0.83
C LYS A 66 -25.49 -28.70 -0.42
N GLY A 67 -26.01 -28.22 -1.56
CA GLY A 67 -26.13 -28.96 -2.82
C GLY A 67 -25.05 -28.72 -3.87
N ASP A 68 -24.33 -27.58 -3.85
CA ASP A 68 -23.57 -27.14 -5.05
C ASP A 68 -22.04 -27.21 -4.95
N GLY A 69 -21.48 -27.77 -3.88
CA GLY A 69 -20.02 -28.00 -3.81
C GLY A 69 -19.52 -29.07 -4.80
N ASN A 70 -20.36 -30.06 -5.13
CA ASN A 70 -19.96 -31.24 -5.90
C ASN A 70 -20.59 -31.33 -7.31
N ASN A 71 -21.48 -30.40 -7.67
CA ASN A 71 -22.32 -30.50 -8.88
C ASN A 71 -21.99 -29.48 -9.98
N ILE A 72 -21.02 -28.59 -9.79
CA ILE A 72 -20.57 -27.64 -10.82
C ILE A 72 -19.99 -28.39 -12.04
N GLY A 73 -19.26 -29.49 -11.80
CA GLY A 73 -18.72 -30.33 -12.88
C GLY A 73 -19.80 -30.99 -13.75
N VAL A 74 -20.94 -31.35 -13.17
CA VAL A 74 -22.08 -31.97 -13.88
C VAL A 74 -22.84 -30.91 -14.69
N ILE A 75 -23.04 -29.72 -14.14
CA ILE A 75 -23.70 -28.59 -14.85
C ILE A 75 -22.89 -28.15 -16.08
N ILE A 76 -21.55 -28.09 -15.96
CA ILE A 76 -20.66 -27.78 -17.10
C ILE A 76 -20.66 -28.92 -18.13
N ALA A 77 -20.76 -30.18 -17.69
CA ALA A 77 -20.83 -31.34 -18.59
C ALA A 77 -22.16 -31.44 -19.35
N GLU A 78 -23.27 -30.98 -18.77
CA GLU A 78 -24.60 -31.01 -19.40
C GLU A 78 -24.92 -29.78 -20.26
N MET A 79 -24.09 -28.73 -20.21
CA MET A 79 -24.17 -27.59 -21.13
C MET A 79 -23.81 -27.99 -22.58
N LYS A 80 -24.78 -28.55 -23.30
CA LYS A 80 -24.70 -28.71 -24.76
C LYS A 80 -24.84 -27.35 -25.45
N ILE A 81 -23.71 -26.79 -25.87
CA ILE A 81 -23.66 -25.61 -26.75
C ILE A 81 -24.23 -26.02 -28.12
N GLY A 82 -25.44 -25.56 -28.44
CA GLY A 82 -26.05 -25.69 -29.74
C GLY A 82 -25.22 -25.00 -30.81
N LYS A 83 -24.37 -25.75 -31.51
CA LYS A 83 -23.54 -25.25 -32.61
C LYS A 83 -24.43 -25.19 -33.85
N ASN A 84 -25.03 -24.03 -34.10
CA ASN A 84 -25.83 -23.78 -35.30
C ASN A 84 -24.94 -23.96 -36.55
N PRO A 85 -25.21 -24.92 -37.46
CA PRO A 85 -24.36 -25.20 -38.62
C PRO A 85 -24.38 -24.08 -39.67
N ASN A 86 -25.31 -23.11 -39.55
CA ASN A 86 -25.43 -21.96 -40.44
C ASN A 86 -24.56 -20.75 -40.04
N ARG A 87 -23.69 -20.87 -39.02
CA ARG A 87 -22.66 -19.85 -38.76
C ARG A 87 -21.35 -20.22 -39.46
N SER A 88 -21.37 -20.12 -40.78
CA SER A 88 -20.16 -20.18 -41.59
C SER A 88 -19.25 -19.00 -41.22
N ASN A 89 -18.03 -19.34 -40.79
CA ASN A 89 -16.82 -18.51 -40.75
C ASN A 89 -16.68 -17.50 -39.59
N THR A 90 -16.38 -18.01 -38.39
CA THR A 90 -15.46 -17.30 -37.50
C THR A 90 -14.07 -17.89 -37.72
N ARG A 91 -13.21 -17.18 -38.46
CA ARG A 91 -11.81 -17.59 -38.64
C ARG A 91 -11.10 -17.60 -37.28
N PRO A 92 -10.20 -18.56 -37.00
CA PRO A 92 -9.24 -18.42 -35.92
C PRO A 92 -8.30 -17.25 -36.26
N ALA A 93 -8.16 -16.30 -35.33
CA ALA A 93 -7.46 -15.03 -35.55
C ALA A 93 -5.93 -15.16 -35.67
N ASN A 94 -5.35 -16.38 -35.66
CA ASN A 94 -3.89 -16.58 -35.62
C ASN A 94 -3.42 -17.57 -36.70
N GLN A 95 -3.77 -17.35 -37.97
CA GLN A 95 -3.05 -18.00 -39.08
C GLN A 95 -2.39 -16.93 -39.93
N ILE A 96 -1.12 -16.64 -39.65
CA ILE A 96 -0.26 -15.87 -40.53
C ILE A 96 -0.03 -16.74 -41.76
N ARG A 97 -0.64 -16.36 -42.89
CA ARG A 97 -0.29 -16.91 -44.21
C ARG A 97 0.67 -15.93 -44.85
N PHE A 98 1.84 -16.42 -45.21
CA PHE A 98 2.85 -15.65 -45.91
C PHE A 98 2.45 -15.52 -47.38
N ASP A 99 2.36 -14.28 -47.86
CA ASP A 99 2.16 -13.93 -49.26
C ASP A 99 3.54 -13.73 -49.90
N ASP A 100 3.98 -14.66 -50.76
CA ASP A 100 5.32 -14.63 -51.38
C ASP A 100 5.44 -13.58 -52.52
N ASP A 101 4.32 -13.04 -52.99
CA ASP A 101 4.28 -12.15 -54.18
C ASP A 101 4.11 -10.66 -53.85
N GLY A 102 4.13 -10.27 -52.57
CA GLY A 102 4.15 -8.86 -52.12
C GLY A 102 2.94 -7.99 -52.51
N ARG A 103 1.87 -8.58 -53.08
CA ARG A 103 0.60 -7.88 -53.36
C ARG A 103 -0.48 -8.44 -52.44
N GLY A 104 -0.75 -7.71 -51.36
CA GLY A 104 -1.75 -8.11 -50.36
C GLY A 104 -3.15 -8.33 -50.95
N TYR A 105 -3.89 -9.27 -50.35
CA TYR A 105 -5.22 -9.69 -50.78
C TYR A 105 -6.28 -8.62 -50.48
N THR A 106 -6.82 -7.96 -51.51
CA THR A 106 -8.02 -7.13 -51.38
C THR A 106 -9.27 -8.01 -51.52
N PRO A 107 -10.16 -8.09 -50.50
CA PRO A 107 -11.44 -8.75 -50.70
C PRO A 107 -12.28 -7.87 -51.62
N GLU A 108 -12.70 -8.39 -52.78
CA GLU A 108 -13.68 -7.70 -53.62
C GLU A 108 -14.97 -7.49 -52.80
N ARG A 109 -15.19 -6.24 -52.40
CA ARG A 109 -16.37 -5.79 -51.68
C ARG A 109 -17.24 -5.07 -52.70
N GLY A 110 -18.46 -5.58 -52.91
CA GLY A 110 -19.45 -4.94 -53.78
C GLY A 110 -19.69 -3.46 -53.43
N ILE A 111 -20.31 -2.75 -54.36
CA ILE A 111 -20.46 -1.29 -54.53
C ILE A 111 -20.75 -0.48 -53.24
N THR A 112 -21.27 -1.09 -52.17
CA THR A 112 -21.43 -0.45 -50.85
C THR A 112 -20.12 -0.26 -50.06
N GLY A 113 -19.03 -0.96 -50.41
CA GLY A 113 -17.70 -0.81 -49.81
C GLY A 113 -16.89 0.39 -50.32
N GLU A 114 -17.21 0.90 -51.52
CA GLU A 114 -16.49 2.04 -52.11
C GLU A 114 -16.79 3.35 -51.39
N LEU A 115 -18.03 3.56 -50.91
CA LEU A 115 -18.40 4.73 -50.10
C LEU A 115 -17.79 4.71 -48.69
N ASP A 116 -17.65 3.52 -48.09
CA ASP A 116 -16.95 3.33 -46.80
C ASP A 116 -15.44 3.60 -46.95
N SER A 117 -14.88 3.32 -48.13
CA SER A 117 -13.49 3.63 -48.46
C SER A 117 -13.25 5.14 -48.62
N VAL A 118 -14.21 5.90 -49.18
CA VAL A 118 -14.13 7.37 -49.27
C VAL A 118 -14.18 8.02 -47.87
N ARG A 119 -14.93 7.43 -46.94
CA ARG A 119 -14.97 7.89 -45.54
C ARG A 119 -13.69 7.55 -44.76
N LYS A 120 -13.06 6.40 -45.06
CA LYS A 120 -11.82 5.92 -44.41
C LYS A 120 -10.54 6.63 -44.85
N ARG A 121 -10.52 7.35 -45.99
CA ARG A 121 -9.32 8.08 -46.43
C ARG A 121 -9.12 9.46 -45.78
N ARG A 122 -10.00 9.90 -44.87
CA ARG A 122 -9.84 11.16 -44.15
C ARG A 122 -9.39 10.89 -42.72
N ASN A 123 -8.12 11.14 -42.45
CA ASN A 123 -7.58 11.10 -41.10
C ASN A 123 -8.22 12.24 -40.28
N VAL A 124 -8.78 11.91 -39.10
CA VAL A 124 -9.52 12.84 -38.22
C VAL A 124 -8.68 14.09 -37.92
N PHE A 125 -7.36 13.93 -37.81
CA PHE A 125 -6.40 14.99 -37.50
C PHE A 125 -5.97 15.85 -38.70
N THR A 126 -6.37 15.53 -39.93
CA THR A 126 -6.02 16.30 -41.15
C THR A 126 -7.04 17.36 -41.53
N THR A 127 -8.09 17.49 -40.73
CA THR A 127 -9.13 18.50 -40.93
C THR A 127 -8.67 19.88 -40.44
N LYS A 128 -9.31 20.96 -40.91
CA LYS A 128 -8.99 22.33 -40.50
C LYS A 128 -9.23 22.48 -38.99
N ARG A 129 -8.17 22.77 -38.23
CA ARG A 129 -8.22 22.97 -36.77
C ARG A 129 -8.50 24.43 -36.39
N LEU A 130 -8.86 24.64 -35.14
CA LEU A 130 -9.00 25.97 -34.54
C LEU A 130 -7.60 26.56 -34.29
N ASN A 131 -7.21 27.54 -35.11
CA ASN A 131 -5.90 28.20 -35.04
C ASN A 131 -5.87 29.33 -33.98
N ILE A 132 -6.41 29.07 -32.79
CA ILE A 132 -6.48 30.06 -31.69
C ILE A 132 -5.17 30.07 -30.89
N PHE A 133 -4.59 28.90 -30.66
CA PHE A 133 -3.34 28.74 -29.93
C PHE A 133 -2.18 28.54 -30.92
N THR A 134 -1.15 29.38 -30.81
CA THR A 134 0.12 29.16 -31.49
C THR A 134 0.91 28.07 -30.77
N PRO A 135 1.61 27.19 -31.49
CA PRO A 135 2.46 26.19 -30.86
C PRO A 135 3.56 26.91 -30.07
N SER A 136 3.55 26.76 -28.75
CA SER A 136 4.59 27.31 -27.87
C SER A 136 5.75 26.32 -27.79
N GLU A 137 6.98 26.80 -27.96
CA GLU A 137 8.17 25.93 -28.03
C GLU A 137 8.85 25.69 -26.68
N LYS A 138 8.44 26.36 -25.59
CA LYS A 138 8.92 26.11 -24.21
C LYS A 138 8.03 26.84 -23.19
N THR A 139 7.66 26.12 -22.13
CA THR A 139 7.06 26.71 -20.92
C THR A 139 8.14 26.71 -19.85
N ASP A 140 8.81 27.84 -19.66
CA ASP A 140 9.71 28.06 -18.52
C ASP A 140 8.86 28.31 -17.27
N LEU A 141 8.31 27.24 -16.70
CA LEU A 141 7.62 27.30 -15.41
C LEU A 141 8.66 27.11 -14.31
N GLN A 142 9.11 28.22 -13.72
CA GLN A 142 9.79 28.19 -12.43
C GLN A 142 8.84 27.54 -11.41
N THR A 143 9.37 26.58 -10.65
CA THR A 143 8.67 25.82 -9.61
C THR A 143 8.04 26.77 -8.59
N ALA A 144 6.80 27.18 -8.84
CA ALA A 144 5.96 27.77 -7.82
C ALA A 144 5.69 26.70 -6.75
N TRP A 145 5.40 27.14 -5.52
CA TRP A 145 4.93 26.23 -4.48
C TRP A 145 3.70 25.48 -4.98
N THR A 146 3.68 24.16 -4.80
CA THR A 146 2.53 23.32 -5.13
C THR A 146 1.32 23.82 -4.35
N THR A 147 0.29 24.25 -5.06
CA THR A 147 -0.95 24.71 -4.44
C THR A 147 -1.71 23.50 -3.91
N LEU A 148 -2.58 23.68 -2.91
CA LEU A 148 -3.47 22.62 -2.42
C LEU A 148 -4.26 21.94 -3.56
N TRP A 149 -4.72 22.73 -4.54
CA TRP A 149 -5.40 22.22 -5.73
C TRP A 149 -4.52 21.34 -6.61
N ASP A 150 -3.21 21.60 -6.66
CA ASP A 150 -2.28 20.77 -7.42
C ASP A 150 -2.09 19.42 -6.73
N VAL A 151 -2.09 19.40 -5.39
CA VAL A 151 -2.00 18.17 -4.58
C VAL A 151 -3.28 17.34 -4.73
N ASP A 152 -4.45 17.96 -4.59
CA ASP A 152 -5.75 17.29 -4.74
C ASP A 152 -5.91 16.73 -6.17
N TYR A 153 -5.52 17.50 -7.17
CA TYR A 153 -5.52 17.03 -8.56
C TYR A 153 -4.55 15.88 -8.80
N ALA A 154 -3.35 15.93 -8.21
CA ALA A 154 -2.38 14.84 -8.29
C ALA A 154 -2.90 13.56 -7.61
N ASP A 155 -3.59 13.67 -6.48
CA ASP A 155 -4.18 12.53 -5.79
C ASP A 155 -5.33 11.89 -6.61
N HIS A 156 -6.17 12.73 -7.23
CA HIS A 156 -7.17 12.25 -8.19
C HIS A 156 -6.55 11.49 -9.37
N LEU A 157 -5.43 11.98 -9.94
CA LEU A 157 -4.69 11.25 -10.98
C LEU A 157 -4.09 9.94 -10.47
N SER A 158 -3.59 9.93 -9.23
CA SER A 158 -3.06 8.73 -8.56
C SER A 158 -4.16 7.67 -8.45
N THR A 159 -5.36 8.05 -8.00
CA THR A 159 -6.51 7.16 -7.80
C THR A 159 -7.01 6.55 -9.11
N VAL A 160 -6.96 7.30 -10.21
CA VAL A 160 -7.33 6.78 -11.54
C VAL A 160 -6.31 5.76 -12.06
N THR A 161 -5.04 5.90 -11.67
CA THR A 161 -3.94 5.03 -12.12
C THR A 161 -3.80 3.78 -11.24
N ASN A 162 -3.95 3.97 -9.92
CA ASN A 162 -3.84 2.94 -8.90
C ASN A 162 -5.11 2.08 -8.88
N HIS A 163 -5.02 0.90 -9.46
CA HIS A 163 -6.06 -0.13 -9.41
C HIS A 163 -5.68 -1.19 -8.38
N MET A 164 -6.64 -2.04 -8.00
CA MET A 164 -6.35 -3.18 -7.12
C MET A 164 -5.21 -4.02 -7.70
N PRO A 165 -4.19 -4.39 -6.89
CA PRO A 165 -3.02 -5.10 -7.39
C PRO A 165 -3.44 -6.35 -8.14
N ARG A 166 -2.95 -6.47 -9.38
CA ARG A 166 -3.29 -7.58 -10.28
C ARG A 166 -2.52 -8.85 -9.92
N ASN A 167 -1.40 -8.70 -9.21
CA ASN A 167 -0.48 -9.77 -8.87
C ASN A 167 0.17 -9.54 -7.49
N GLY A 168 0.63 -10.59 -6.83
CA GLY A 168 1.34 -10.50 -5.55
C GLY A 168 2.64 -9.70 -5.63
N PHE A 169 3.31 -9.67 -6.79
CA PHE A 169 4.46 -8.79 -6.98
C PHE A 169 4.09 -7.30 -6.92
N GLU A 170 2.91 -6.93 -7.43
CA GLU A 170 2.44 -5.54 -7.37
C GLU A 170 2.11 -5.13 -5.93
N GLU A 171 1.50 -6.05 -5.17
CA GLU A 171 1.28 -5.88 -3.73
C GLU A 171 2.61 -5.73 -2.97
N MET A 172 3.62 -6.55 -3.28
CA MET A 172 4.95 -6.42 -2.70
C MET A 172 5.61 -5.08 -3.06
N ILE A 173 5.47 -4.62 -4.30
CA ILE A 173 5.99 -3.31 -4.73
C ILE A 173 5.29 -2.20 -3.95
N GLN A 174 3.97 -2.25 -3.84
CA GLN A 174 3.19 -1.28 -3.07
C GLN A 174 3.64 -1.26 -1.61
N TRP A 175 3.78 -2.42 -0.96
CA TRP A 175 4.27 -2.49 0.43
C TRP A 175 5.71 -2.02 0.58
N THR A 176 6.55 -2.17 -0.45
CA THR A 176 7.93 -1.64 -0.44
C THR A 176 7.93 -0.13 -0.57
N GLN A 177 7.07 0.45 -1.41
CA GLN A 177 6.90 1.90 -1.55
C GLN A 177 6.30 2.53 -0.28
N GLU A 178 5.37 1.83 0.37
CA GLU A 178 4.78 2.23 1.66
C GLU A 178 5.74 2.02 2.85
N GLY A 179 6.90 1.38 2.65
CA GLY A 179 7.88 1.10 3.70
C GLY A 179 7.48 -0.02 4.68
N LYS A 180 6.47 -0.84 4.34
CA LYS A 180 6.04 -2.01 5.13
C LYS A 180 6.96 -3.21 4.95
N LEU A 181 7.50 -3.38 3.75
CA LEU A 181 8.51 -4.40 3.44
C LEU A 181 9.92 -3.81 3.49
N TRP A 182 10.88 -4.66 3.84
CA TRP A 182 12.30 -4.36 3.74
C TRP A 182 12.71 -4.11 2.29
N GLN A 183 13.56 -3.10 2.09
CA GLN A 183 14.18 -2.85 0.79
C GLN A 183 15.30 -3.88 0.55
N TYR A 184 15.39 -4.37 -0.68
CA TYR A 184 16.40 -5.35 -1.08
C TYR A 184 17.46 -4.71 -1.98
N PRO A 185 18.75 -5.10 -1.84
CA PRO A 185 19.30 -6.04 -0.87
C PRO A 185 19.22 -5.51 0.57
N ILE A 186 19.04 -6.42 1.55
CA ILE A 186 18.87 -6.04 2.95
C ILE A 186 20.15 -5.36 3.42
N ASP A 187 20.02 -4.10 3.82
CA ASP A 187 21.05 -3.34 4.52
C ASP A 187 20.73 -3.33 6.01
N ASN A 188 21.69 -3.75 6.83
CA ASN A 188 21.53 -3.79 8.28
C ASN A 188 21.62 -2.38 8.90
N ASP A 189 22.16 -1.41 8.17
CA ASP A 189 22.33 -0.03 8.62
C ASP A 189 21.11 0.85 8.25
N PHE A 190 20.05 0.25 7.70
CA PHE A 190 18.82 0.94 7.35
C PHE A 190 18.14 1.56 8.59
N GLY A 191 17.90 2.87 8.55
CA GLY A 191 17.38 3.65 9.68
C GLY A 191 18.44 4.38 10.50
N LEU A 192 19.74 4.21 10.19
CA LEU A 192 20.85 4.93 10.82
C LEU A 192 21.43 6.02 9.88
N GLU A 193 20.56 6.68 9.12
CA GLU A 193 20.95 7.63 8.07
C GLU A 193 21.70 8.86 8.61
N GLU A 194 21.35 9.32 9.81
CA GLU A 194 21.99 10.46 10.48
C GLU A 194 23.50 10.22 10.70
N GLU A 195 23.87 9.00 11.10
CA GLU A 195 25.28 8.62 11.31
C GLU A 195 25.97 8.23 10.02
N SER A 196 25.24 7.72 9.01
CA SER A 196 25.81 7.35 7.71
C SER A 196 26.46 8.55 6.99
N ASN A 197 25.96 9.76 7.23
CA ASN A 197 26.55 10.97 6.65
C ASN A 197 27.85 11.39 7.37
N VAL A 198 28.08 10.88 8.59
CA VAL A 198 29.19 11.30 9.43
C VAL A 198 30.42 10.43 9.18
N PRO A 199 31.56 11.02 8.79
CA PRO A 199 32.78 10.25 8.58
C PRO A 199 33.36 9.72 9.90
N PHE A 200 34.06 8.57 9.81
CA PHE A 200 34.65 7.88 10.98
C PHE A 200 35.57 8.78 11.83
N HIS A 201 36.24 9.75 11.20
CA HIS A 201 37.20 10.61 11.87
C HIS A 201 36.55 11.53 12.92
N GLU A 202 35.23 11.80 12.82
CA GLU A 202 34.50 12.55 13.85
C GLU A 202 34.19 11.70 15.08
N HIS A 203 33.97 10.40 14.91
CA HIS A 203 33.75 9.47 16.01
C HIS A 203 35.04 9.15 16.78
N ILE A 204 36.19 9.15 16.09
CA ILE A 204 37.49 8.79 16.68
C ILE A 204 38.24 10.01 17.21
N PHE A 205 38.32 11.10 16.45
CA PHE A 205 39.11 12.28 16.82
C PHE A 205 38.27 13.34 17.54
N LEU A 206 37.90 13.02 18.78
CA LEU A 206 37.19 13.96 19.67
C LEU A 206 38.13 14.94 20.39
N GLU A 207 39.45 14.79 20.22
CA GLU A 207 40.47 15.64 20.88
C GLU A 207 40.32 17.13 20.53
N LYS A 208 39.76 17.44 19.36
CA LYS A 208 39.46 18.83 18.94
C LYS A 208 38.58 19.57 19.96
N TYR A 209 37.65 18.85 20.59
CA TYR A 209 36.73 19.42 21.58
C TYR A 209 37.37 19.60 22.97
N LEU A 210 38.56 19.02 23.21
CA LEU A 210 39.30 19.28 24.45
C LEU A 210 40.08 20.59 24.42
N GLU A 211 40.48 21.07 23.24
CA GLU A 211 41.21 22.33 23.13
C GLU A 211 40.32 23.52 23.52
N GLU A 212 38.99 23.36 23.39
CA GLU A 212 37.99 24.37 23.74
C GLU A 212 37.55 24.25 25.21
N GLY A 213 38.41 24.71 26.13
CA GLY A 213 38.03 24.97 27.52
C GLY A 213 38.56 24.00 28.58
N PHE A 214 39.50 23.10 28.22
CA PHE A 214 40.26 22.32 29.20
C PHE A 214 41.73 22.74 29.23
N PRO A 215 42.41 22.64 30.39
CA PRO A 215 43.84 22.93 30.48
C PRO A 215 44.65 21.94 29.63
N ARG A 216 45.74 22.42 29.04
CA ARG A 216 46.61 21.59 28.17
C ARG A 216 47.41 20.55 28.96
N GLN A 217 47.63 20.78 30.25
CA GLN A 217 48.38 19.91 31.14
C GLN A 217 47.65 19.79 32.47
N GLY A 218 47.62 18.59 33.04
CA GLY A 218 47.10 18.36 34.39
C GLY A 218 46.27 17.08 34.54
N PRO A 219 45.84 16.76 35.78
CA PRO A 219 45.02 15.58 36.07
C PRO A 219 43.68 15.59 35.31
N VAL A 220 43.07 16.77 35.15
CA VAL A 220 41.82 16.94 34.40
C VAL A 220 42.01 16.59 32.93
N ARG A 221 43.14 16.98 32.33
CA ARG A 221 43.47 16.62 30.93
C ARG A 221 43.61 15.11 30.79
N HIS A 222 44.36 14.48 31.69
CA HIS A 222 44.55 13.02 31.68
C HIS A 222 43.22 12.26 31.85
N PHE A 223 42.35 12.73 32.75
CA PHE A 223 41.01 12.18 32.92
C PHE A 223 40.16 12.32 31.65
N MET A 224 40.16 13.50 31.02
CA MET A 224 39.40 13.75 29.81
C MET A 224 39.93 12.97 28.59
N GLU A 225 41.24 12.73 28.52
CA GLU A 225 41.85 11.84 27.52
C GLU A 225 41.33 10.40 27.68
N LEU A 226 41.18 9.91 28.91
CA LEU A 226 40.56 8.61 29.18
C LEU A 226 39.09 8.59 28.75
N VAL A 227 38.32 9.63 29.10
CA VAL A 227 36.92 9.75 28.70
C VAL A 227 36.79 9.70 27.17
N ILE A 228 37.59 10.47 26.44
CA ILE A 228 37.58 10.45 24.97
C ILE A 228 38.04 9.12 24.40
N SER A 229 39.05 8.49 24.99
CA SER A 229 39.46 7.14 24.58
C SER A 229 38.30 6.14 24.73
N GLY A 230 37.49 6.28 25.78
CA GLY A 230 36.27 5.50 26.00
C GLY A 230 35.18 5.81 24.97
N LEU A 231 34.90 7.10 24.73
CA LEU A 231 33.89 7.54 23.75
C LEU A 231 34.25 7.15 22.31
N SER A 232 35.54 7.17 21.95
CA SER A 232 36.02 6.79 20.62
C SER A 232 35.81 5.31 20.31
N ARG A 233 35.86 4.45 21.34
CA ARG A 233 35.67 3.01 21.23
C ARG A 233 34.20 2.58 21.29
N ASN A 234 33.29 3.51 21.58
CA ASN A 234 31.88 3.21 21.71
C ASN A 234 31.16 3.27 20.35
N PRO A 235 30.62 2.14 19.83
CA PRO A 235 29.86 2.11 18.58
C PRO A 235 28.38 2.48 18.74
N HIS A 236 27.85 2.55 19.96
CA HIS A 236 26.41 2.73 20.21
C HIS A 236 26.00 4.19 20.47
N LEU A 237 26.95 5.12 20.42
CA LEU A 237 26.69 6.53 20.68
C LEU A 237 26.91 7.37 19.43
N THR A 238 25.96 8.26 19.15
CA THR A 238 26.08 9.24 18.06
C THR A 238 27.18 10.26 18.37
N VAL A 239 27.73 10.92 17.33
CA VAL A 239 28.68 12.03 17.53
C VAL A 239 28.09 13.14 18.40
N GLU A 240 26.81 13.45 18.23
CA GLU A 240 26.13 14.48 19.02
C GLU A 240 26.08 14.11 20.51
N GLN A 241 25.78 12.85 20.83
CA GLN A 241 25.82 12.36 22.20
C GLN A 241 27.23 12.41 22.78
N LYS A 242 28.25 12.03 21.99
CA LYS A 242 29.66 12.13 22.42
C LYS A 242 30.06 13.58 22.71
N LYS A 243 29.64 14.53 21.87
CA LYS A 243 29.85 15.97 22.09
C LYS A 243 29.13 16.45 23.35
N ALA A 244 27.87 16.06 23.54
CA ALA A 244 27.07 16.41 24.71
C ALA A 244 27.75 15.93 26.01
N HIS A 245 28.30 14.72 26.02
CA HIS A 245 29.08 14.23 27.16
C HIS A 245 30.29 15.11 27.48
N ILE A 246 31.04 15.54 26.47
CA ILE A 246 32.22 16.42 26.67
C ILE A 246 31.78 17.79 27.19
N PHE A 247 30.71 18.37 26.63
CA PHE A 247 30.17 19.65 27.09
C PHE A 247 29.63 19.58 28.52
N TRP A 248 29.03 18.45 28.91
CA TRP A 248 28.60 18.24 30.28
C TRP A 248 29.78 18.26 31.26
N PHE A 249 30.90 17.61 30.93
CA PHE A 249 32.10 17.66 31.77
C PHE A 249 32.65 19.09 31.88
N ARG A 250 32.62 19.85 30.79
CA ARG A 250 33.03 21.25 30.81
C ARG A 250 32.19 22.05 31.81
N GLU A 251 30.87 21.94 31.74
CA GLU A 251 29.97 22.62 32.68
C GLU A 251 30.20 22.16 34.12
N TYR A 252 30.40 20.86 34.33
CA TYR A 252 30.68 20.28 35.64
C TYR A 252 31.95 20.84 36.27
N PHE A 253 33.06 20.92 35.52
CA PHE A 253 34.31 21.48 36.04
C PHE A 253 34.21 22.99 36.27
N CYS A 254 33.46 23.73 35.45
CA CYS A 254 33.16 25.14 35.73
C CYS A 254 32.37 25.31 37.04
N GLN A 255 31.39 24.44 37.31
CA GLN A 255 30.61 24.50 38.56
C GLN A 255 31.43 24.08 39.80
N LYS A 256 32.49 23.29 39.62
CA LYS A 256 33.33 22.74 40.70
C LYS A 256 34.71 23.37 40.79
N GLU A 257 34.90 24.54 40.18
CA GLU A 257 36.17 25.26 40.17
C GLU A 257 36.71 25.55 41.58
N ASP A 258 35.83 25.83 42.55
CA ASP A 258 36.23 26.11 43.93
C ASP A 258 36.92 24.92 44.59
N VAL A 259 36.43 23.70 44.34
CA VAL A 259 37.03 22.45 44.86
C VAL A 259 38.38 22.18 44.19
N LEU A 260 38.51 22.48 42.90
CA LEU A 260 39.76 22.30 42.16
C LEU A 260 40.86 23.27 42.62
N LYS A 261 40.47 24.50 43.03
CA LYS A 261 41.38 25.48 43.62
C LYS A 261 41.91 25.00 44.98
N GLU A 262 41.09 24.33 45.78
CA GLU A 262 41.50 23.75 47.08
C GLU A 262 42.56 22.65 46.91
N GLU A 263 42.49 21.87 45.83
CA GLU A 263 43.42 20.77 45.56
C GLU A 263 44.69 21.19 44.77
N ASN A 264 44.92 22.48 44.56
CA ASN A 264 46.02 23.03 43.74
C ASN A 264 46.03 22.53 42.28
N VAL A 265 44.86 22.22 41.71
CA VAL A 265 44.71 21.87 40.29
C VAL A 265 44.24 23.12 39.54
N PHE A 266 45.16 23.83 38.91
CA PHE A 266 44.83 25.05 38.16
C PHE A 266 44.29 24.70 36.76
N LEU A 267 43.13 25.27 36.41
CA LEU A 267 42.45 25.12 35.12
C LEU A 267 43.01 26.04 34.00
N ASN A 268 44.27 26.48 34.10
CA ASN A 268 44.87 27.35 33.08
C ASN A 268 45.46 26.58 31.90
#